data_AF-A0A932JLL4-F1
#
_entry.id   AF-A0A932JLL4-F1
#
_cell.length_a   1.000
_cell.length_b   1.000
_cell.length_c   1.000
_cell.angle_alpha   90.00
_cell.angle_beta   90.00
_cell.angle_gamma   90.00
#
_symmetry.space_group_name_H-M   'P 1'
#
loop_
_entity.id
_entity.type
_entity.pdbx_description
1 polymer ?
#
loop_
_entity_poly.entity_id
_entity_poly.type
_entity_poly.pdbx_seq_one_letter_code
_entity_poly.pdbx_strand_id
1 'polypeptide(L)' 'MAEALVVASKVKKIVKDAGLRTGGDYLDALSGKIEATVKASIQKVQTEGKKKTLGAEDIA' A
#
# COMPACT_ATOMS: atom_id res chain seq x y z
N MET A 1 7.07 9.56 -12.50
CA MET A 1 6.79 8.12 -12.67
C MET A 1 6.34 7.63 -11.32
N ALA A 2 5.04 7.44 -11.09
CA ALA A 2 4.56 6.93 -9.81
C ALA A 2 4.96 5.45 -9.76
N GLU A 3 5.85 5.09 -8.84
CA GLU A 3 6.20 3.67 -8.65
C GLU A 3 4.98 2.95 -8.10
N ALA A 4 4.50 1.97 -8.85
CA ALA A 4 3.41 1.12 -8.38
C ALA A 4 3.93 0.23 -7.25
N LEU A 5 3.60 0.57 -6.01
CA LEU A 5 3.92 -0.23 -4.82
C LEU A 5 3.16 -1.57 -4.79
N VAL A 6 2.17 -1.73 -5.67
CA VAL A 6 1.36 -2.94 -5.80
C VAL A 6 1.58 -3.60 -7.15
N VAL A 7 1.66 -4.93 -7.13
CA VAL A 7 1.76 -5.72 -8.36
C VAL A 7 0.41 -5.72 -9.07
N ALA A 8 0.28 -4.85 -10.08
CA ALA A 8 -0.94 -4.67 -10.86
C ALA A 8 -1.59 -5.98 -11.34
N SER A 9 -0.78 -6.97 -11.77
CA SER A 9 -1.27 -8.27 -12.20
C SER A 9 -2.01 -9.05 -11.10
N LYS A 10 -1.49 -9.01 -9.86
CA LYS A 10 -2.13 -9.68 -8.71
C LYS A 10 -3.44 -8.98 -8.34
N VAL A 11 -3.44 -7.65 -8.31
CA VAL A 11 -4.63 -6.85 -8.01
C VAL A 11 -5.71 -7.09 -9.06
N LYS A 12 -5.37 -7.00 -10.35
CA LYS A 12 -6.28 -7.27 -11.46
C LYS A 12 -6.85 -8.69 -11.38
N LYS A 13 -6.04 -9.68 -11.00
CA LYS A 13 -6.49 -11.06 -10.82
C LYS A 13 -7.54 -11.16 -9.71
N ILE A 14 -7.27 -10.59 -8.52
CA ILE A 14 -8.22 -10.60 -7.39
C ILE A 14 -9.55 -9.92 -7.77
N VAL A 15 -9.47 -8.75 -8.40
CA VAL A 15 -10.66 -7.99 -8.81
C VAL A 15 -11.46 -8.73 -9.88
N LYS A 16 -10.79 -9.38 -10.84
CA LYS A 16 -11.44 -10.20 -11.87
C LYS A 16 -12.05 -11.47 -11.30
N ASP A 17 -11.39 -12.12 -10.33
CA ASP A 17 -11.90 -13.31 -9.63
C ASP A 17 -13.19 -12.99 -8.86
N ALA A 18 -13.28 -11.77 -8.31
CA ALA A 18 -14.50 -11.22 -7.72
C ALA A 18 -15.57 -10.79 -8.75
N GLY A 19 -15.36 -11.01 -10.05
CA GLY A 19 -16.28 -10.61 -11.12
C GLY A 19 -16.28 -9.12 -11.47
N LEU A 20 -15.33 -8.35 -10.95
CA LEU A 20 -15.22 -6.91 -11.13
C LEU A 20 -14.11 -6.53 -12.12
N ARG A 21 -14.01 -5.23 -12.45
CA ARG A 21 -12.94 -4.66 -13.29
C ARG A 21 -12.28 -3.49 -12.56
N THR A 22 -10.96 -3.42 -12.61
CA THR A 22 -10.20 -2.26 -12.15
C THR A 22 -10.17 -1.18 -13.23
N GLY A 23 -10.56 0.05 -12.89
CA GLY A 23 -10.30 1.23 -13.70
C GLY A 23 -8.80 1.55 -13.77
N GLY A 24 -8.40 2.36 -14.76
CA GLY A 24 -7.00 2.75 -14.95
C GLY A 24 -6.39 3.37 -13.70
N ASP A 25 -7.13 4.29 -13.08
CA ASP A 25 -6.70 5.07 -11.92
C ASP A 25 -6.72 4.30 -10.60
N TYR A 26 -7.33 3.10 -10.58
CA TYR A 26 -7.47 2.30 -9.35
C TYR A 26 -6.11 1.86 -8.81
N LEU A 27 -5.19 1.48 -9.70
CA LEU A 27 -3.88 1.00 -9.31
C LEU A 27 -2.99 2.12 -8.80
N ASP A 28 -3.08 3.30 -9.41
CA ASP A 28 -2.40 4.51 -8.95
C ASP A 28 -2.93 4.94 -7.57
N ALA A 29 -4.26 4.99 -7.40
CA ALA A 29 -4.87 5.32 -6.11
C ALA A 29 -4.53 4.30 -5.01
N LEU A 30 -4.51 3.01 -5.34
CA LEU A 30 -4.14 1.95 -4.41
C LEU A 30 -2.66 2.07 -4.01
N SER A 31 -1.77 2.30 -4.98
CA SER A 31 -0.34 2.52 -4.72
C SER A 31 -0.13 3.73 -3.80
N GLY A 32 -0.82 4.85 -4.07
CA GLY A 32 -0.76 6.03 -3.23
C GLY A 32 -1.26 5.80 -1.80
N LYS A 33 -2.31 4.98 -1.61
CA LYS A 33 -2.75 4.57 -0.27
C LYS A 33 -1.69 3.76 0.47
N ILE A 34 -1.08 2.78 -0.19
CA ILE A 34 -0.01 1.98 0.44
C ILE A 34 1.18 2.87 0.80
N GLU A 35 1.56 3.81 -0.08
CA GLU A 35 2.64 4.75 0.20
C GLU A 35 2.33 5.61 1.44
N ALA A 36 1.11 6.13 1.54
CA ALA A 36 0.66 6.90 2.69
C ALA A 36 0.68 6.07 3.98
N THR A 37 0.22 4.81 3.92
CA THR A 37 0.30 3.88 5.06
C THR A 37 1.75 3.67 5.47
N VAL A 38 2.65 3.37 4.55
CA VAL A 38 4.08 3.16 4.84
C VAL A 38 4.70 4.42 5.47
N LYS A 39 4.40 5.61 4.94
CA LYS A 39 4.87 6.89 5.51
C LYS A 39 4.34 7.12 6.93
N ALA A 40 3.07 6.79 7.19
CA ALA A 40 2.47 6.89 8.51
C ALA A 40 3.13 5.91 9.50
N SER A 41 3.35 4.66 9.09
CA SER A 41 4.07 3.66 9.89
C SER A 41 5.49 4.11 10.22
N ILE A 42 6.20 4.69 9.25
CA ILE A 42 7.54 5.27 9.46
C ILE A 42 7.50 6.39 10.50
N GLN A 43 6.53 7.30 10.42
CA GLN A 43 6.39 8.38 11.40
C GLN A 43 6.04 7.85 12.79
N LYS A 44 5.12 6.89 12.90
CA LYS A 44 4.80 6.21 14.16
C LYS A 44 6.06 5.61 14.79
N VAL A 45 6.80 4.79 14.05
CA VAL A 45 8.02 4.13 14.56
C VAL A 45 9.11 5.12 14.97
N GLN A 46 9.29 6.21 14.20
CA GLN A 46 10.23 7.27 14.57
C GLN A 46 9.83 7.96 15.87
N THR A 47 8.53 8.09 16.15
CA THR A 47 7.99 8.81 17.30
C THR A 47 7.88 7.93 18.55
N GLU A 48 7.37 6.70 18.42
CA GLU A 48 7.08 5.79 19.55
C GLU A 48 8.31 5.09 20.13
N GLY A 49 9.45 5.09 19.43
CA GLY A 49 10.72 4.82 20.10
C GLY A 49 11.73 4.12 19.22
N LYS A 50 12.53 4.90 18.47
CA LYS A 50 13.89 4.57 17.96
C LYS A 50 14.09 3.19 17.31
N LYS A 51 13.03 2.44 16.99
CA LYS A 51 13.13 1.17 16.28
C LYS A 51 13.49 1.49 14.83
N LYS A 52 14.36 0.65 14.24
CA LYS A 52 14.76 0.75 12.82
C LYS A 52 13.99 -0.24 11.94
N THR A 53 12.97 -0.89 12.50
CA THR A 53 12.23 -1.98 11.86
C THR A 53 10.73 -1.70 12.02
N LEU A 54 10.01 -1.75 10.91
CA LEU A 54 8.55 -1.65 10.85
C LEU A 54 7.96 -3.03 11.15
N GLY A 55 7.09 -3.12 12.15
CA GLY A 55 6.33 -4.31 12.53
C GLY A 55 4.94 -4.31 11.91
N ALA A 56 4.22 -5.43 12.07
CA ALA A 56 2.82 -5.53 11.64
C ALA A 56 1.91 -4.58 12.45
N GLU A 57 2.31 -4.28 13.70
CA GLU A 57 1.62 -3.33 14.57
C GLU A 57 1.63 -1.88 14.04
N ASP A 58 2.58 -1.52 13.18
CA ASP A 58 2.75 -0.15 12.69
C ASP A 58 1.90 0.15 11.45
N ILE A 59 1.33 -0.87 10.79
CA ILE A 59 0.52 -0.77 9.56
C ILE A 59 -0.93 -0.33 9.88
N ALA A 60 -1.35 -0.44 11.14
CA ALA A 60 -2.72 -0.22 11.62
C ALA A 60 -3.05 1.25 11.96
#